data_AF-A0A970KPH3-F1
#
_entry.id   AF-A0A970KPH3-F1
#
_cell.length_a   1.000
_cell.length_b   1.000
_cell.length_c   1.000
_cell.angle_alpha   90.00
_cell.angle_beta   90.00
_cell.angle_gamma   90.00
#
_symmetry.space_group_name_H-M   'P 1'
#
loop_
_entity.id
_entity.type
_entity.pdbx_description
1 polymer ?
#
loop_
_entity_poly.entity_id
_entity_poly.type
_entity_poly.pdbx_seq_one_letter_code
_entity_poly.pdbx_strand_id
1 'polypeptide(L)' 'MDNRKERKCFVELPWKLYGDDPNWVPPLLADMYNTLDPKKNALLRLGPNRFFVAYQDGEPVGRIGVGIDLRLNAAKKKAL' A
#
# COMPACT_ATOMS: atom_id res chain seq x y z
N MET A 1 7.81 7.41 0.31
CA MET A 1 6.61 7.95 -0.37
C MET A 1 6.37 9.32 0.22
N ASP A 2 6.98 10.30 -0.42
CA ASP A 2 7.38 11.53 0.27
C ASP A 2 6.54 12.73 -0.21
N ASN A 3 5.76 12.53 -1.28
CA ASN A 3 4.90 13.55 -1.86
C ASN A 3 3.58 13.00 -2.41
N ARG A 4 2.70 13.92 -2.84
CA ARG A 4 1.36 13.61 -3.36
C ARG A 4 1.40 12.84 -4.68
N LYS A 5 2.40 13.08 -5.54
CA LYS A 5 2.54 12.41 -6.85
C LYS A 5 2.86 10.93 -6.66
N GLU A 6 3.80 10.61 -5.77
CA GLU A 6 4.15 9.22 -5.44
C GLU A 6 2.97 8.47 -4.84
N ARG A 7 2.23 9.08 -3.91
CA ARG A 7 1.01 8.48 -3.36
C ARG A 7 -0.03 8.20 -4.43
N LYS A 8 -0.25 9.16 -5.32
CA LYS A 8 -1.16 9.00 -6.46
C LYS A 8 -0.73 7.82 -7.35
N CYS A 9 0.56 7.79 -7.73
CA CYS A 9 1.13 6.71 -8.51
C CYS A 9 0.89 5.34 -7.85
N PHE A 10 1.19 5.20 -6.55
CA PHE A 10 0.99 3.95 -5.84
C PHE A 10 -0.49 3.54 -5.74
N VAL A 11 -1.41 4.48 -5.50
CA VAL A 11 -2.84 4.18 -5.35
C VAL A 11 -3.47 3.80 -6.68
N GLU A 12 -3.13 4.52 -7.75
CA GLU A 12 -3.80 4.40 -9.06
C GLU A 12 -3.14 3.36 -9.97
N LEU A 13 -1.93 2.88 -9.66
CA LEU A 13 -1.25 1.86 -10.47
C LEU A 13 -2.11 0.62 -10.79
N PRO A 14 -2.94 0.05 -9.87
CA PRO A 14 -3.85 -1.05 -10.22
C PRO A 14 -4.80 -0.72 -11.36
N TRP A 15 -5.29 0.52 -11.49
CA TRP A 15 -6.13 0.95 -12.61
C TRP A 15 -5.39 0.92 -13.93
N LYS A 16 -4.10 1.24 -13.91
CA LYS A 16 -3.25 1.13 -15.10
C LYS A 16 -2.95 -0.32 -15.45
N LEU A 17 -2.66 -1.17 -14.45
CA LEU A 17 -2.23 -2.55 -14.69
C LEU A 17 -3.37 -3.49 -15.08
N TYR A 18 -4.56 -3.28 -14.52
CA TYR A 18 -5.69 -4.20 -14.65
C TYR A 18 -6.90 -3.59 -15.39
N GLY A 19 -6.80 -2.32 -15.82
CA GLY A 19 -7.93 -1.59 -16.42
C GLY A 19 -8.55 -2.24 -17.66
N ASP A 20 -7.76 -2.99 -18.41
CA ASP A 20 -8.21 -3.69 -19.63
C ASP A 20 -8.61 -5.16 -19.36
N ASP A 21 -8.46 -5.67 -18.13
CA ASP A 21 -8.89 -7.02 -17.77
C ASP A 21 -10.42 -7.05 -17.56
N PRO A 22 -11.20 -7.80 -18.37
CA PRO A 22 -12.66 -7.82 -18.27
C PRO A 22 -13.17 -8.42 -16.95
N ASN A 23 -12.31 -9.11 -16.19
CA ASN A 23 -12.66 -9.69 -14.89
C ASN A 23 -12.26 -8.80 -13.71
N TRP A 24 -11.60 -7.66 -13.97
CA TRP A 24 -11.13 -6.80 -12.90
C TRP A 24 -12.27 -5.92 -12.34
N VAL A 25 -12.48 -6.03 -11.03
CA VAL A 25 -13.45 -5.21 -10.31
C VAL A 25 -12.67 -4.14 -9.52
N PRO A 26 -12.66 -2.86 -9.97
CA PRO A 26 -11.91 -1.81 -9.31
C PRO A 26 -12.48 -1.51 -7.92
N PRO A 27 -11.64 -1.41 -6.87
CA PRO A 27 -12.09 -0.90 -5.57
C PRO A 27 -12.41 0.60 -5.66
N LEU A 28 -13.08 1.18 -4.66
CA LEU A 28 -13.27 2.63 -4.62
C LEU A 28 -11.93 3.34 -4.42
N LEU A 29 -11.64 4.37 -5.23
CA LEU A 29 -10.40 5.15 -5.12
C LEU A 29 -10.23 5.74 -3.71
N ALA A 30 -11.30 6.26 -3.11
CA ALA A 30 -11.29 6.81 -1.77
C ALA A 30 -10.83 5.79 -0.72
N ASP A 31 -11.29 4.53 -0.82
CA ASP A 31 -10.88 3.46 0.09
C ASP A 31 -9.41 3.13 -0.09
N MET A 32 -8.91 3.10 -1.32
CA MET A 32 -7.49 2.90 -1.58
C MET A 32 -6.62 4.01 -0.98
N TYR A 33 -7.04 5.28 -1.07
CA TYR A 33 -6.36 6.37 -0.38
C TYR A 33 -6.44 6.23 1.15
N ASN A 34 -7.58 5.79 1.69
CA ASN A 34 -7.74 5.54 3.13
C ASN A 34 -6.80 4.45 3.64
N THR A 35 -6.42 3.45 2.81
CA THR A 35 -5.43 2.43 3.22
C THR A 35 -4.05 3.02 3.51
N LEU A 36 -3.71 4.18 2.94
CA LEU A 36 -2.45 4.89 3.15
C LEU A 36 -2.53 6.00 4.20
N ASP A 37 -3.73 6.30 4.72
CA ASP A 37 -3.91 7.34 5.73
C ASP A 37 -3.75 6.73 7.13
N PRO A 38 -2.73 7.09 7.92
CA PRO A 38 -2.54 6.56 9.27
C PRO A 38 -3.64 7.00 10.24
N LYS A 39 -4.51 7.96 9.91
CA LYS A 39 -5.71 8.31 10.70
C LYS A 39 -6.83 7.30 10.46
N LYS A 40 -6.93 6.73 9.27
CA LYS A 40 -7.99 5.79 8.85
C LYS A 40 -7.56 4.34 8.97
N ASN A 41 -6.31 4.02 8.64
CA ASN A 41 -5.74 2.68 8.74
C ASN A 41 -4.89 2.52 10.01
N ALA A 42 -5.39 1.72 10.96
CA ALA A 42 -4.70 1.46 12.23
C ALA A 42 -3.39 0.68 12.06
N LEU A 43 -3.26 -0.15 11.02
CA LEU A 43 -2.07 -0.98 10.80
C LEU A 43 -0.81 -0.13 10.61
N LEU A 44 -0.95 1.05 9.99
CA LEU A 44 0.17 1.97 9.78
C LEU A 44 0.72 2.58 11.08
N ARG A 45 -0.01 2.44 12.18
CA ARG A 45 0.39 2.92 13.52
C ARG A 45 1.00 1.81 14.39
N LEU A 46 0.98 0.55 13.94
CA LEU A 46 1.49 -0.59 14.72
C LEU A 46 3.01 -0.74 14.66
N GLY A 47 3.67 0.01 13.76
CA GLY A 47 5.12 0.08 13.67
C GLY A 47 5.58 0.69 12.34
N PRO A 48 6.89 0.61 12.05
CA PRO A 48 7.46 1.12 10.82
C PRO A 48 6.80 0.49 9.60
N ASN A 49 6.49 1.33 8.61
CA ASN A 49 5.97 0.90 7.32
C ASN A 49 6.66 1.66 6.18
N ARG A 50 6.70 1.01 5.02
CA ARG A 50 7.23 1.56 3.77
C ARG A 50 6.41 1.06 2.60
N PHE A 51 6.39 1.87 1.56
CA PHE A 51 5.72 1.57 0.32
C PHE A 51 6.69 1.80 -0.82
N PHE A 52 6.66 0.89 -1.79
CA PHE A 52 7.57 0.84 -2.92
C PHE A 52 6.79 0.74 -4.22
N VAL A 53 7.30 1.38 -5.25
CA VAL A 53 6.85 1.25 -6.63
C VAL A 53 8.04 0.77 -7.45
N ALA A 54 7.83 -0.27 -8.24
CA ALA A 54 8.82 -0.80 -9.17
C ALA A 54 8.65 -0.09 -10.52
N TYR A 55 9.78 0.27 -11.14
CA TYR A 55 9.84 0.94 -12.43
C TYR A 55 10.60 0.08 -13.43
N GLN A 56 10.10 0.03 -14.66
CA GLN A 56 10.78 -0.53 -15.82
C GLN A 56 10.70 0.51 -16.94
N ASP A 57 11.85 0.89 -17.50
CA ASP A 57 11.95 1.91 -18.56
C ASP A 57 11.26 3.26 -18.21
N GLY A 58 11.30 3.63 -16.92
CA GLY A 58 10.66 4.84 -16.41
C GLY A 58 9.16 4.71 -16.12
N GLU A 59 8.55 3.58 -16.48
CA GLU A 59 7.14 3.31 -16.26
C GLU A 59 6.91 2.50 -14.97
N PRO A 60 5.93 2.87 -14.13
CA PRO A 60 5.59 2.07 -12.96
C PRO A 60 4.92 0.76 -13.39
N VAL A 61 5.46 -0.36 -12.93
CA VAL A 61 5.02 -1.73 -13.31
C VAL A 61 4.61 -2.60 -12.11
N GLY A 62 4.90 -2.16 -10.89
CA GLY A 62 4.52 -2.91 -9.70
C GLY A 62 4.52 -2.04 -8.45
N ARG A 63 3.87 -2.53 -7.38
CA ARG A 63 3.85 -1.85 -6.09
C ARG A 63 3.76 -2.84 -4.93
N ILE A 64 4.36 -2.49 -3.80
CA ILE A 64 4.23 -3.26 -2.56
C ILE A 64 4.25 -2.34 -1.34
N GLY A 65 3.38 -2.63 -0.37
CA GLY A 65 3.39 -2.03 0.96
C GLY A 65 3.90 -3.06 1.97
N VAL A 66 4.78 -2.64 2.87
CA VAL A 66 5.31 -3.47 3.94
C VAL A 66 5.20 -2.74 5.26
N GLY A 67 4.94 -3.48 6.33
CA GLY A 67 4.81 -2.94 7.67
C GLY A 67 5.22 -3.94 8.72
N ILE A 68 5.77 -3.45 9.82
CA ILE A 68 6.10 -4.26 11.00
C ILE A 68 5.01 -4.02 12.05
N ASP A 69 4.32 -5.08 12.45
CA ASP A 69 3.41 -5.05 13.60
C ASP A 69 4.21 -5.34 14.89
N LEU A 70 4.67 -4.29 15.55
CA LEU A 70 5.46 -4.42 16.78
C LEU A 70 4.63 -4.99 17.93
N ARG A 71 3.33 -4.72 17.97
CA ARG A 71 2.43 -5.22 19.01
C ARG A 71 2.27 -6.73 18.90
N LEU A 72 1.98 -7.23 17.70
CA LEU A 72 1.85 -8.66 17.45
C LEU A 72 3.19 -9.38 17.66
N ASN A 73 4.30 -8.80 17.19
CA ASN A 73 5.63 -9.37 17.40
C ASN A 73 5.97 -9.50 18.89
N ALA A 74 5.63 -8.50 19.71
CA ALA A 74 5.83 -8.56 21.17
C ALA A 74 4.93 -9.63 21.83
N ALA A 75 3.68 -9.75 21.41
CA ALA A 75 2.77 -10.78 21.93
C ALA A 75 3.27 -12.20 21.62
N LYS A 76 3.75 -12.44 20.40
CA LYS A 76 4.29 -13.75 20.00
C LYS A 76 5.58 -14.12 20.75
N LYS A 77 6.45 -13.15 21.05
CA LYS A 77 7.67 -13.40 21.84
C LYS A 77 7.39 -13.84 23.29
N LYS A 78 6.26 -13.45 23.88
CA LYS A 78 5.88 -13.85 25.25
C LYS A 78 5.25 -15.23 25.32
N ALA A 79 4.82 -15.78 24.18
CA ALA A 79 4.19 -17.09 24.08
C ALA A 79 5.20 -18.21 23.73
N LEU A 80 6.48 -17.85 23.56
CA LEU A 80 7.64 -18.72 23.39
C LEU A 80 8.43 -18.74 24.69
#